data_AF-A0A6A6MP20-F1
#
_entry.id   AF-A0A6A6MP20-F1
#
_cell.length_a   1.000
_cell.length_b   1.000
_cell.length_c   1.000
_cell.angle_alpha   90.00
_cell.angle_beta   90.00
_cell.angle_gamma   90.00
#
_symmetry.space_group_name_H-M   'P 1'
#
loop_
_entity.id
_entity.type
_entity.pdbx_description
1 polymer ?
#
loop_
_entity_poly.entity_id
_entity_poly.type
_entity_poly.pdbx_seq_one_letter_code
_entity_poly.pdbx_strand_id
1 'polypeptide(L)'
;MEPDPRVWPSPYDPERYQRDECQLDRISALEPCRRVQRRLVLQTSGTKMIISSNVQNAMMTPYWNVNAHGVHYIVRGSGEVQVVDDNGNTVFDGQVRAGQVITVPQNFAVVKKASAAGMEWVTFKTNDNARINQLAGKMSAIRSMPVDVVANSYQVSREEARRLKENRQEVTVLSPRSRSRYNITEGSE
;
A
#
# COMPACT_ATOMS: atom_id res chain seq x y z
N MET A 1 -26.13 -40.30 19.69
CA MET A 1 -27.42 -39.91 19.08
C MET A 1 -27.08 -39.14 17.82
N GLU A 2 -27.33 -39.75 16.67
CA GLU A 2 -27.09 -39.17 15.34
C GLU A 2 -28.29 -38.27 14.98
N PRO A 3 -28.11 -37.07 14.43
CA PRO A 3 -29.22 -36.15 14.17
C PRO A 3 -29.98 -36.52 12.90
N ASP A 4 -31.31 -36.34 12.93
CA ASP A 4 -32.26 -36.63 11.85
C ASP A 4 -32.00 -35.74 10.61
N PRO A 5 -31.79 -36.31 9.40
CA PRO A 5 -31.48 -35.57 8.19
C PRO A 5 -32.64 -34.74 7.62
N ARG A 6 -33.82 -34.70 8.26
CA ARG A 6 -35.01 -33.98 7.76
C ARG A 6 -35.34 -32.68 8.49
N VAL A 7 -34.48 -32.22 9.40
CA VAL A 7 -34.65 -30.92 10.07
C VAL A 7 -33.77 -29.87 9.38
N TRP A 8 -34.39 -29.00 8.58
CA TRP A 8 -33.73 -27.79 8.10
C TRP A 8 -33.49 -26.84 9.28
N PRO A 9 -32.26 -26.33 9.52
CA PRO A 9 -32.03 -25.36 10.57
C PRO A 9 -32.79 -24.07 10.28
N SER A 10 -33.44 -23.53 11.30
CA SER A 10 -34.10 -22.23 11.29
C SER A 10 -33.14 -21.14 10.76
N PRO A 11 -33.57 -20.26 9.83
CA PRO A 11 -32.73 -19.17 9.33
C PRO A 11 -32.41 -18.11 10.40
N TYR A 12 -33.03 -18.19 11.57
CA TYR A 12 -32.74 -17.33 12.73
C TYR A 12 -32.07 -18.15 13.82
N ASP A 13 -30.74 -18.23 13.72
CA ASP A 13 -29.84 -18.65 14.80
C ASP A 13 -29.10 -17.39 15.31
N PRO A 14 -29.50 -16.81 16.45
CA PRO A 14 -28.87 -15.61 17.00
C PRO A 14 -27.42 -15.85 17.50
N GLU A 15 -26.98 -17.10 17.65
CA GLU A 15 -25.62 -17.45 18.08
C GLU A 15 -24.61 -17.39 16.92
N ARG A 16 -25.06 -17.44 15.65
CA ARG A 16 -24.16 -17.28 14.48
C ARG A 16 -23.62 -15.86 14.32
N TYR A 17 -24.28 -14.86 14.89
CA TYR A 17 -23.85 -13.46 14.77
C TYR A 17 -22.64 -13.13 15.64
N GLN A 18 -22.33 -13.95 16.65
CA GLN A 18 -21.19 -13.72 17.55
C GLN A 18 -19.85 -14.22 17.01
N ARG A 19 -19.83 -14.90 15.86
CA ARG A 19 -18.59 -15.49 15.31
C ARG A 19 -17.92 -14.68 14.19
N ASP A 20 -18.44 -13.50 13.88
CA ASP A 20 -17.75 -12.48 13.07
C ASP A 20 -17.11 -11.45 14.02
N GLU A 21 -16.25 -11.92 14.94
CA GLU A 21 -15.42 -11.00 15.73
C GLU A 21 -14.48 -10.25 14.78
N CYS A 22 -14.76 -8.96 14.62
CA CYS A 22 -13.95 -8.01 13.89
C CYS A 22 -12.58 -7.92 14.58
N GLN A 23 -11.60 -8.71 14.14
CA GLN A 23 -10.28 -8.70 14.74
C GLN A 23 -9.58 -7.38 14.39
N LEU A 24 -9.30 -6.60 15.43
CA LEU A 24 -8.77 -5.25 15.34
C LEU A 24 -7.25 -5.28 15.59
N ASP A 25 -6.50 -5.57 14.54
CA ASP A 25 -5.04 -5.54 14.61
C ASP A 25 -4.52 -4.11 14.39
N ARG A 26 -4.10 -3.49 15.49
CA ARG A 26 -3.39 -2.20 15.48
C ARG A 26 -1.91 -2.43 15.16
N ILE A 27 -1.57 -2.53 13.88
CA ILE A 27 -0.17 -2.62 13.45
C ILE A 27 0.44 -1.22 13.46
N SER A 28 0.98 -0.85 14.62
CA SER A 28 1.99 0.22 14.68
C SER A 28 3.24 -0.30 13.96
N ALA A 29 3.47 0.13 12.72
CA ALA A 29 4.82 0.03 12.14
C ALA A 29 5.73 0.98 12.95
N LEU A 30 6.25 0.47 14.06
CA LEU A 30 7.23 1.12 14.91
C LEU A 30 8.57 1.09 14.17
N GLU A 31 8.80 2.09 13.33
CA GLU A 31 10.17 2.54 13.06
C GLU A 31 10.60 3.39 14.28
N PRO A 32 11.69 3.06 15.00
CA PRO A 32 12.10 3.77 16.21
C PRO A 32 12.51 5.24 16.00
N CYS A 33 12.50 5.77 14.78
CA CYS A 33 12.74 7.19 14.52
C CYS A 33 11.77 7.73 13.46
N ARG A 34 10.83 8.56 13.93
CA ARG A 34 9.75 9.30 13.21
C ARG A 34 8.47 8.49 12.93
N ARG A 35 7.34 9.02 13.44
CA ARG A 35 5.96 8.58 13.15
C ARG A 35 5.59 8.88 11.70
N VAL A 36 6.12 8.13 10.75
CA VAL A 36 5.90 8.37 9.31
C VAL A 36 4.55 7.80 8.84
N GLN A 37 4.03 6.75 9.48
CA GLN A 37 2.76 6.12 9.10
C GLN A 37 1.99 5.56 10.32
N ARG A 38 0.66 5.75 10.33
CA ARG A 38 -0.25 4.97 11.18
C ARG A 38 -1.11 4.09 10.28
N ARG A 39 -1.27 2.82 10.67
CA ARG A 39 -2.10 1.85 9.94
C ARG A 39 -2.98 1.08 10.91
N LEU A 40 -4.29 1.09 10.66
CA LEU A 40 -5.26 0.25 11.38
C LEU A 40 -5.90 -0.69 10.36
N VAL A 41 -6.06 -1.96 10.71
CA VAL A 41 -6.70 -2.96 9.86
C VAL A 41 -7.92 -3.52 10.58
N LEU A 42 -9.03 -3.62 9.86
CA LEU A 42 -10.25 -4.30 10.30
C LEU A 42 -10.61 -5.35 9.24
N GLN A 43 -10.97 -6.54 9.69
CA GLN A 43 -11.44 -7.62 8.83
C GLN A 43 -12.86 -7.99 9.24
N THR A 44 -13.77 -7.96 8.28
CA THR A 44 -15.16 -8.43 8.40
C THR A 44 -15.39 -9.49 7.32
N SER A 45 -16.44 -10.29 7.42
CA SER A 45 -16.71 -11.36 6.45
C SER A 45 -16.65 -10.85 5.00
N GLY A 46 -15.61 -11.27 4.27
CA GLY A 46 -15.35 -10.92 2.86
C GLY A 46 -14.70 -9.56 2.56
N THR A 47 -14.43 -8.69 3.53
CA THR A 47 -13.86 -7.35 3.28
C THR A 47 -12.76 -6.98 4.28
N LYS A 48 -11.69 -6.34 3.78
CA LYS A 48 -10.62 -5.77 4.61
C LYS A 48 -10.63 -4.24 4.54
N MET A 49 -10.80 -3.59 5.68
CA MET A 49 -10.64 -2.14 5.81
C MET A 49 -9.25 -1.80 6.34
N ILE A 50 -8.62 -0.77 5.80
CA ILE A 50 -7.31 -0.29 6.23
C ILE A 50 -7.34 1.23 6.32
N ILE A 51 -7.13 1.80 7.50
CA ILE A 51 -6.87 3.24 7.66
C ILE A 51 -5.37 3.47 7.49
N SER A 52 -4.98 4.47 6.69
CA SER A 52 -3.58 4.81 6.45
C SER A 52 -3.39 6.32 6.45
N SER A 53 -2.27 6.77 7.01
CA SER A 53 -1.86 8.18 7.01
C SER A 53 -0.41 8.33 6.60
N ASN A 54 -0.11 9.22 5.67
CA ASN A 54 1.25 9.60 5.30
C ASN A 54 1.53 11.05 5.74
N VAL A 55 2.70 11.25 6.34
CA VAL A 55 3.21 12.59 6.68
C VAL A 55 3.67 13.35 5.43
N GLN A 56 4.06 14.61 5.61
CA GLN A 56 4.38 15.55 4.53
C GLN A 56 5.34 14.96 3.50
N ASN A 57 4.94 14.98 2.23
CA ASN A 57 5.73 14.48 1.09
C ASN A 57 6.13 13.00 1.14
N ALA A 58 5.58 12.23 2.10
CA ALA A 58 5.86 10.80 2.21
C ALA A 58 5.12 10.03 1.11
N MET A 59 5.79 9.03 0.55
CA MET A 59 5.28 8.22 -0.54
C MET A 59 5.02 6.81 -0.04
N MET A 60 3.86 6.24 -0.32
CA MET A 60 3.67 4.80 -0.13
C MET A 60 4.39 4.07 -1.26
N THR A 61 5.14 3.01 -0.93
CA THR A 61 5.86 2.19 -1.94
C THR A 61 4.90 1.84 -3.07
N PRO A 62 5.28 1.97 -4.35
CA PRO A 62 4.43 1.51 -5.44
C PRO A 62 4.10 0.04 -5.22
N TYR A 63 2.84 -0.33 -5.37
CA TYR A 63 2.35 -1.68 -5.09
C TYR A 63 1.16 -2.03 -5.98
N TRP A 64 0.85 -3.32 -6.10
CA TRP A 64 -0.41 -3.78 -6.67
C TRP A 64 -1.15 -4.69 -5.68
N ASN A 65 -2.47 -4.77 -5.83
CA ASN A 65 -3.29 -5.72 -5.08
C ASN A 65 -3.32 -7.06 -5.80
N VAL A 66 -2.99 -8.15 -5.10
CA VAL A 66 -2.85 -9.49 -5.72
C VAL A 66 -4.20 -10.19 -5.90
N ASN A 67 -5.12 -10.02 -4.95
CA ASN A 67 -6.36 -10.80 -4.84
C ASN A 67 -7.57 -9.93 -4.41
N ALA A 68 -7.53 -8.62 -4.63
CA ALA A 68 -8.62 -7.71 -4.25
C ALA A 68 -8.64 -6.43 -5.09
N HIS A 69 -9.83 -5.87 -5.30
CA HIS A 69 -9.96 -4.47 -5.69
C HIS A 69 -9.81 -3.58 -4.46
N GLY A 70 -9.26 -2.38 -4.63
CA GLY A 70 -9.13 -1.38 -3.58
C GLY A 70 -10.00 -0.15 -3.87
N VAL A 71 -10.80 0.27 -2.89
CA VAL A 71 -11.51 1.55 -2.92
C VAL A 71 -10.90 2.45 -1.86
N HIS A 72 -10.35 3.58 -2.25
CA HIS A 72 -9.66 4.52 -1.38
C HIS A 72 -10.50 5.77 -1.20
N TYR A 73 -10.96 6.05 0.02
CA TYR A 73 -11.64 7.28 0.39
C TYR A 73 -10.68 8.20 1.15
N ILE A 74 -10.43 9.39 0.63
CA ILE A 74 -9.53 10.36 1.26
C ILE A 74 -10.29 11.08 2.37
N VAL A 75 -9.82 10.94 3.60
CA VAL A 75 -10.46 11.52 4.80
C VAL A 75 -9.91 12.91 5.09
N ARG A 76 -8.58 13.09 5.00
CA ARG A 76 -7.91 14.36 5.32
C ARG A 76 -6.71 14.61 4.40
N GLY A 77 -6.41 15.88 4.20
CA GLY A 77 -5.28 16.32 3.40
C GLY A 77 -5.46 16.08 1.91
N SER A 78 -4.33 15.95 1.21
CA SER A 78 -4.29 15.76 -0.24
C SER A 78 -3.01 15.08 -0.68
N GLY A 79 -2.98 14.58 -1.90
CA GLY A 79 -1.81 13.92 -2.46
C GLY A 79 -1.99 13.55 -3.91
N GLU A 80 -0.88 13.18 -4.53
CA GLU A 80 -0.80 12.72 -5.90
C GLU A 80 -0.95 11.20 -5.92
N VAL A 81 -1.80 10.70 -6.81
CA VAL A 81 -2.00 9.27 -7.02
C VAL A 81 -1.84 8.99 -8.50
N GLN A 82 -1.09 7.94 -8.79
CA GLN A 82 -0.98 7.41 -10.14
C GLN A 82 -1.38 5.93 -10.13
N VAL A 83 -2.17 5.53 -11.11
CA VAL A 83 -2.66 4.16 -11.29
C VAL A 83 -2.30 3.71 -12.71
N VAL A 84 -1.70 2.53 -12.80
CA VAL A 84 -1.22 1.92 -14.05
C VAL A 84 -1.89 0.57 -14.24
N ASP A 85 -2.41 0.32 -15.45
CA ASP A 85 -3.04 -0.94 -15.82
C ASP A 85 -2.02 -2.06 -16.13
N ASP A 86 -2.52 -3.23 -16.49
CA ASP A 86 -1.73 -4.40 -16.85
C ASP A 86 -1.01 -4.29 -18.20
N ASN A 87 -1.40 -3.35 -19.05
CA ASN A 87 -0.72 -3.03 -20.31
C ASN A 87 0.38 -1.96 -20.12
N GLY A 88 0.53 -1.41 -18.91
CA GLY A 88 1.47 -0.34 -18.62
C GLY A 88 0.95 1.06 -18.95
N ASN A 89 -0.34 1.22 -19.25
CA ASN A 89 -0.95 2.53 -19.47
C ASN A 89 -1.26 3.20 -18.12
N THR A 90 -0.93 4.48 -18.02
CA THR A 90 -1.37 5.31 -16.90
C THR A 90 -2.85 5.65 -17.07
N VAL A 91 -3.71 4.95 -16.34
CA VAL A 91 -5.18 5.14 -16.38
C VAL A 91 -5.66 6.24 -15.44
N PHE A 92 -4.83 6.63 -14.48
CA PHE A 92 -5.05 7.80 -13.63
C PHE A 92 -3.72 8.42 -13.24
N ASP A 93 -3.62 9.74 -13.36
CA ASP A 93 -2.51 10.53 -12.85
C ASP A 93 -3.06 11.88 -12.40
N GLY A 94 -3.11 12.12 -11.08
CA GLY A 94 -3.71 13.34 -10.60
C GLY A 94 -3.71 13.54 -9.10
N GLN A 95 -4.11 14.75 -8.73
CA GLN A 95 -4.28 15.17 -7.35
C GLN A 95 -5.62 14.69 -6.79
N VAL A 96 -5.58 14.20 -5.55
CA VAL A 96 -6.76 13.89 -4.76
C VAL A 96 -6.75 14.62 -3.44
N ARG A 97 -7.95 14.90 -2.93
CA ARG A 97 -8.19 15.65 -1.68
C ARG A 97 -9.31 15.00 -0.88
N ALA A 98 -9.41 15.40 0.39
CA ALA A 98 -10.46 14.97 1.29
C ALA A 98 -11.86 15.01 0.63
N GLY A 99 -12.65 13.96 0.87
CA GLY A 99 -13.98 13.77 0.28
C GLY A 99 -14.00 13.05 -1.06
N GLN A 100 -12.85 12.78 -1.68
CA GLN A 100 -12.77 12.05 -2.95
C GLN A 100 -12.54 10.56 -2.77
N VAL A 101 -13.00 9.79 -3.76
CA VAL A 101 -12.81 8.34 -3.86
C VAL A 101 -11.97 8.02 -5.09
N ILE A 102 -11.02 7.10 -4.95
CA ILE A 102 -10.32 6.47 -6.08
C ILE A 102 -10.47 4.97 -5.97
N THR A 103 -10.81 4.31 -7.07
CA THR A 103 -10.79 2.85 -7.17
C THR A 103 -9.51 2.39 -7.86
N VAL A 104 -8.90 1.33 -7.34
CA VAL A 104 -7.72 0.67 -7.89
C VAL A 104 -8.10 -0.79 -8.08
N PRO A 105 -8.37 -1.23 -9.32
CA PRO A 105 -8.70 -2.62 -9.57
C PRO A 105 -7.58 -3.58 -9.16
N GLN A 106 -7.92 -4.86 -9.00
CA GLN A 106 -6.94 -5.91 -8.75
C GLN A 106 -5.90 -5.93 -9.88
N ASN A 107 -4.63 -6.17 -9.54
CA ASN A 107 -3.47 -6.18 -10.43
C ASN A 107 -3.04 -4.83 -11.01
N PHE A 108 -3.76 -3.73 -10.74
CA PHE A 108 -3.31 -2.40 -11.13
C PHE A 108 -2.24 -1.92 -10.15
N ALA A 109 -1.15 -1.37 -10.69
CA ALA A 109 -0.11 -0.75 -9.88
C ALA A 109 -0.56 0.65 -9.44
N VAL A 110 -0.29 0.99 -8.20
CA VAL A 110 -0.63 2.30 -7.64
C VAL A 110 0.52 2.84 -6.81
N VAL A 111 0.78 4.14 -6.96
CA VAL A 111 1.66 4.92 -6.08
C VAL A 111 0.89 6.10 -5.52
N LYS A 112 1.18 6.45 -4.27
CA LYS A 112 0.51 7.54 -3.54
C LYS A 112 1.54 8.39 -2.85
N LYS A 113 1.55 9.69 -3.10
CA LYS A 113 2.45 10.64 -2.47
C LYS A 113 1.64 11.72 -1.78
N ALA A 114 1.83 11.86 -0.46
CA ALA A 114 1.15 12.90 0.29
C ALA A 114 1.68 14.29 -0.10
N SER A 115 0.80 15.29 -0.09
CA SER A 115 1.18 16.70 -0.21
C SER A 115 1.90 17.20 1.04
N ALA A 116 2.28 18.48 1.05
CA ALA A 116 2.91 19.12 2.21
C ALA A 116 2.04 19.10 3.48
N ALA A 117 0.71 19.02 3.35
CA ALA A 117 -0.20 18.92 4.49
C ALA A 117 -0.37 17.47 5.03
N GLY A 118 0.24 16.47 4.39
CA GLY A 118 -0.04 15.06 4.65
C GLY A 118 -1.31 14.56 3.95
N MET A 119 -1.56 13.26 4.06
CA MET A 119 -2.75 12.62 3.48
C MET A 119 -3.19 11.44 4.35
N GLU A 120 -4.48 11.36 4.64
CA GLU A 120 -5.12 10.27 5.37
C GLU A 120 -6.27 9.69 4.55
N TRP A 121 -6.34 8.37 4.46
CA TRP A 121 -7.36 7.68 3.68
C TRP A 121 -7.78 6.35 4.33
N VAL A 122 -9.01 5.96 4.05
CA VAL A 122 -9.53 4.62 4.33
C VAL A 122 -9.49 3.82 3.04
N THR A 123 -9.00 2.59 3.12
CA THR A 123 -9.01 1.63 2.01
C THR A 123 -9.97 0.50 2.34
N PHE A 124 -10.94 0.27 1.48
CA PHE A 124 -11.76 -0.93 1.47
C PHE A 124 -11.21 -1.89 0.44
N LYS A 125 -11.05 -3.16 0.81
CA LYS A 125 -10.64 -4.21 -0.11
C LYS A 125 -11.67 -5.31 -0.14
N THR A 126 -12.02 -5.75 -1.34
CA THR A 126 -13.06 -6.76 -1.62
C THR A 126 -12.67 -8.19 -1.23
N ASN A 127 -11.67 -8.35 -0.36
CA ASN A 127 -11.19 -9.62 0.15
C ASN A 127 -10.63 -9.37 1.57
N ASP A 128 -11.05 -10.19 2.53
CA ASP A 128 -10.62 -10.12 3.94
C ASP A 128 -9.13 -10.44 4.11
N ASN A 129 -8.62 -11.40 3.35
CA ASN A 129 -7.22 -11.75 3.23
C ASN A 129 -6.53 -11.04 2.05
N ALA A 130 -6.90 -9.78 1.82
CA ALA A 130 -6.28 -9.01 0.74
C ALA A 130 -4.77 -8.81 0.95
N ARG A 131 -4.01 -9.20 -0.07
CA ARG A 131 -2.54 -9.11 -0.14
C ARG A 131 -2.10 -8.05 -1.15
N ILE A 132 -0.94 -7.46 -0.88
CA ILE A 132 -0.25 -6.55 -1.81
C ILE A 132 1.14 -7.09 -2.09
N ASN A 133 1.68 -6.75 -3.25
CA ASN A 133 3.09 -6.86 -3.54
C ASN A 133 3.65 -5.47 -3.84
N GLN A 134 4.84 -5.20 -3.33
CA GLN A 134 5.51 -3.93 -3.48
C GLN A 134 6.52 -3.99 -4.63
N LEU A 135 6.74 -2.88 -5.30
CA LEU A 135 7.74 -2.74 -6.36
C LEU A 135 9.05 -2.14 -5.85
N ALA A 136 9.03 -1.41 -4.73
CA ALA A 136 10.22 -0.82 -4.11
C ALA A 136 10.24 -1.07 -2.59
N GLY A 137 11.44 -1.09 -2.01
CA GLY A 137 11.65 -1.32 -0.58
C GLY A 137 12.07 -2.74 -0.25
N LYS A 138 12.19 -3.02 1.06
CA LYS A 138 12.74 -4.29 1.59
C LYS A 138 11.91 -5.53 1.25
N MET A 139 10.60 -5.37 1.06
CA MET A 139 9.69 -6.46 0.69
C MET A 139 9.26 -6.39 -0.79
N SER A 140 10.04 -5.72 -1.63
CA SER A 140 9.70 -5.58 -3.05
C SER A 140 9.93 -6.86 -3.86
N ALA A 141 9.07 -7.07 -4.86
CA ALA A 141 9.24 -8.13 -5.84
C ALA A 141 10.57 -8.01 -6.60
N ILE A 142 11.02 -6.78 -6.89
CA ILE A 142 12.33 -6.53 -7.53
C ILE A 142 13.47 -7.08 -6.66
N ARG A 143 13.42 -6.87 -5.34
CA ARG A 143 14.45 -7.39 -4.42
C ARG A 143 14.47 -8.92 -4.37
N SER A 144 13.33 -9.57 -4.55
CA SER A 144 13.20 -11.03 -4.60
C SER A 144 13.78 -11.67 -5.88
N MET A 145 13.98 -10.90 -6.95
CA MET A 145 14.56 -11.42 -8.20
C MET A 145 16.09 -11.58 -8.11
N PRO A 146 16.69 -12.59 -8.77
CA PRO A 146 18.14 -12.65 -8.93
C PRO A 146 18.67 -11.36 -9.60
N VAL A 147 19.85 -10.90 -9.18
CA VAL A 147 20.43 -9.65 -9.71
C VAL A 147 20.59 -9.68 -11.23
N ASP A 148 20.87 -10.87 -11.78
CA ASP A 148 21.07 -11.04 -13.22
C ASP A 148 19.77 -10.97 -14.01
N VAL A 149 18.64 -11.41 -13.42
CA VAL A 149 17.32 -11.23 -14.04
C VAL A 149 17.00 -9.74 -14.13
N VAL A 150 17.24 -8.98 -13.04
CA VAL A 150 17.02 -7.53 -13.05
C VAL A 150 17.94 -6.83 -14.06
N ALA A 151 19.24 -7.15 -14.04
CA ALA A 151 20.21 -6.55 -14.95
C ALA A 151 19.85 -6.76 -16.42
N ASN A 152 19.50 -7.99 -16.81
CA ASN A 152 19.15 -8.30 -18.20
C ASN A 152 17.78 -7.74 -18.60
N SER A 153 16.75 -7.85 -17.74
CA SER A 153 15.41 -7.35 -18.05
C SER A 153 15.35 -5.84 -18.23
N TYR A 154 16.11 -5.08 -17.44
CA TYR A 154 16.17 -3.62 -17.53
C TYR A 154 17.34 -3.10 -18.38
N GLN A 155 18.17 -3.98 -18.93
CA GLN A 155 19.37 -3.63 -19.71
C GLN A 155 20.32 -2.68 -18.95
N VAL A 156 20.58 -2.98 -17.68
CA VAL A 156 21.46 -2.21 -16.79
C VAL A 156 22.63 -3.05 -16.31
N SER A 157 23.67 -2.39 -15.79
CA SER A 157 24.79 -3.10 -15.16
C SER A 157 24.34 -3.87 -13.92
N ARG A 158 25.10 -4.92 -13.53
CA ARG A 158 24.86 -5.64 -12.26
C ARG A 158 24.88 -4.70 -11.05
N GLU A 159 25.70 -3.65 -11.08
CA GLU A 159 25.79 -2.67 -10.00
C GLU A 159 24.54 -1.79 -9.91
N GLU A 160 24.01 -1.31 -11.04
CA GLU A 160 22.73 -0.61 -11.09
C GLU A 160 21.57 -1.51 -10.67
N ALA A 161 21.58 -2.78 -11.07
CA ALA A 161 20.59 -3.76 -10.62
C ALA A 161 20.62 -3.96 -9.09
N ARG A 162 21.80 -4.06 -8.47
CA ARG A 162 21.93 -4.10 -6.99
C ARG A 162 21.36 -2.83 -6.35
N ARG A 163 21.71 -1.66 -6.90
CA ARG A 163 21.16 -0.38 -6.46
C ARG A 163 19.63 -0.33 -6.57
N LEU A 164 19.04 -0.78 -7.67
CA LEU A 164 17.58 -0.86 -7.83
C LEU A 164 16.93 -1.74 -6.74
N LYS A 165 17.57 -2.85 -6.39
CA LYS A 165 17.08 -3.77 -5.35
C LYS A 165 17.24 -3.22 -3.92
N GLU A 166 18.28 -2.44 -3.65
CA GLU A 166 18.74 -2.17 -2.27
C GLU A 166 18.78 -0.67 -1.90
N ASN A 167 18.54 0.25 -2.82
CA ASN A 167 18.57 1.70 -2.55
C ASN A 167 17.49 2.17 -1.56
N ARG A 168 16.49 1.33 -1.28
CA ARG A 168 15.41 1.57 -0.32
C ARG A 168 15.31 0.39 0.63
N GLN A 169 15.47 0.67 1.91
CA GLN A 169 15.39 -0.32 2.99
C GLN A 169 14.05 -0.23 3.74
N GLU A 170 13.27 0.82 3.47
CA GLU A 170 11.94 0.99 4.02
C GLU A 170 10.99 -0.12 3.53
N VAL A 171 9.99 -0.46 4.35
CA VAL A 171 9.02 -1.52 4.01
C VAL A 171 7.82 -0.98 3.24
N THR A 172 7.02 -0.07 3.79
CA THR A 172 5.75 0.36 3.15
C THR A 172 5.70 1.84 2.80
N VAL A 173 6.38 2.69 3.57
CA VAL A 173 6.41 4.14 3.31
C VAL A 173 7.84 4.58 3.10
N LEU A 174 8.06 5.23 1.95
CA LEU A 174 9.30 5.85 1.56
C LEU A 174 9.35 7.24 2.16
N SER A 175 10.39 7.49 2.95
CA SER A 175 10.63 8.83 3.48
C SER A 175 10.98 9.79 2.34
N PRO A 176 10.51 11.05 2.40
CA PRO A 176 10.98 12.08 1.48
C PRO A 176 12.50 12.13 1.59
N ARG A 177 13.22 11.98 0.46
CA ARG A 177 14.67 12.14 0.49
C ARG A 177 14.97 13.60 0.85
N SER A 178 15.78 13.81 1.89
CA SER A 178 16.55 15.04 2.02
C SER A 178 17.41 15.14 0.77
N ARG A 179 17.09 16.05 -0.16
CA ARG A 179 18.08 16.50 -1.12
C ARG A 179 19.14 17.23 -0.28
N SER A 180 20.32 16.64 -0.12
CA SER A 180 21.49 17.42 0.29
C SER A 180 21.62 18.54 -0.74
N ARG A 181 21.35 19.78 -0.33
CA ARG A 181 21.75 20.97 -1.09
C ARG A 181 23.27 20.98 -1.01
N TYR A 182 23.94 20.46 -2.03
CA TYR A 182 25.32 20.85 -2.28
C TYR A 182 25.28 22.33 -2.67
N ASN A 183 25.53 23.21 -1.70
CA ASN A 183 25.88 24.59 -2.00
C ASN A 183 27.27 24.54 -2.62
N ILE A 184 27.35 24.79 -3.92
CA ILE A 184 28.61 25.14 -4.56
C ILE A 184 28.91 26.55 -4.06
N THR A 185 29.82 26.69 -3.10
CA THR A 185 30.47 27.96 -2.84
C THR A 185 31.43 28.19 -4.00
N GLU A 186 31.03 29.05 -4.93
CA GLU A 186 31.97 29.73 -5.83
C GLU A 186 33.03 30.42 -4.97
N GLY A 187 34.29 30.07 -5.20
CA GLY A 187 35.43 30.76 -4.62
C GLY A 187 35.54 32.15 -5.23
N SER A 188 35.55 33.17 -4.37
CA SER A 188 35.98 34.52 -4.72
C SER A 188 37.49 34.53 -4.93
N GLU A 189 37.92 35.14 -6.04
CA GLU A 189 39.28 35.67 -6.25
C GLU A 189 39.72 36.63 -5.14
#